data_AF-A0A3D4AWW5-F1
#
_entry.id   AF-A0A3D4AWW5-F1
#
_cell.length_a   1.000
_cell.length_b   1.000
_cell.length_c   1.000
_cell.angle_alpha   90.00
_cell.angle_beta   90.00
_cell.angle_gamma   90.00
#
_symmetry.space_group_name_H-M   'P 1'
#
loop_
_entity.id
_entity.type
_entity.pdbx_description
1 polymer ?
#
loop_
_entity_poly.entity_id
_entity_poly.type
_entity_poly.pdbx_seq_one_letter_code
_entity_poly.pdbx_strand_id
1 'polypeptide(L)' 'MDEFYETVIPDTLSDDGKSIRRQAFAGLLWRKQFYHYVVQQWIEGDETMPLPPDERKNGRNHQWPHLFNRVIKQDRPV' A
#
# COMPACT_ATOMS: atom_id res chain seq x y z
N MET A 1 -9.47 -11.05 -17.83
CA MET A 1 -8.27 -10.29 -17.38
C MET A 1 -7.83 -9.28 -18.43
N ASP A 2 -7.98 -9.57 -19.73
CA ASP A 2 -7.58 -8.64 -20.79
C ASP A 2 -8.56 -7.47 -21.01
N GLU A 3 -9.86 -7.70 -20.80
CA GLU A 3 -10.92 -6.70 -20.91
C GLU A 3 -10.67 -5.45 -20.03
N PHE A 4 -10.13 -5.64 -18.82
CA PHE A 4 -9.71 -4.52 -17.98
C PHE A 4 -8.64 -3.68 -18.69
N TYR A 5 -7.62 -4.34 -19.25
CA TYR A 5 -6.51 -3.64 -19.89
C TYR A 5 -6.90 -2.93 -21.18
N GLU A 6 -7.94 -3.38 -21.89
CA GLU A 6 -8.49 -2.67 -23.05
C GLU A 6 -9.09 -1.31 -22.67
N THR A 7 -9.63 -1.16 -21.45
CA THR A 7 -10.20 0.12 -21.00
C THR A 7 -9.15 1.13 -20.52
N VAL A 8 -8.00 0.65 -20.03
CA VAL A 8 -6.95 1.53 -19.46
C VAL A 8 -5.78 1.76 -20.41
N ILE A 9 -5.42 0.81 -21.28
CA ILE A 9 -4.30 0.94 -22.22
C ILE A 9 -4.82 1.61 -23.51
N PRO A 10 -4.30 2.79 -23.90
CA PRO A 10 -4.71 3.44 -25.14
C PRO A 10 -4.50 2.54 -26.34
N ASP A 11 -5.50 2.54 -27.24
CA ASP A 11 -5.49 1.74 -28.46
C ASP A 11 -4.39 2.17 -29.45
N THR A 12 -3.82 3.36 -29.26
CA THR A 12 -2.74 3.91 -30.09
C THR A 12 -1.38 3.25 -29.86
N LEU A 13 -1.24 2.38 -28.85
CA LEU A 13 -0.02 1.61 -28.63
C LEU A 13 0.05 0.39 -29.54
N SER A 14 1.25 0.11 -30.06
CA SER A 14 1.55 -1.18 -30.70
C SER A 14 1.36 -2.34 -29.72
N ASP A 15 1.20 -3.55 -30.23
CA ASP A 15 1.01 -4.74 -29.40
C ASP A 15 2.17 -4.97 -28.41
N ASP A 16 3.40 -4.68 -28.83
CA ASP A 16 4.58 -4.68 -27.95
C ASP A 16 4.44 -3.64 -26.81
N GLY A 17 3.96 -2.44 -27.13
CA GLY A 17 3.70 -1.39 -26.15
C GLY A 17 2.62 -1.80 -25.13
N LYS A 18 1.57 -2.49 -25.59
CA LYS A 18 0.53 -3.04 -24.71
C LYS A 18 1.11 -4.11 -23.77
N SER A 19 1.98 -4.99 -24.28
CA SER A 19 2.66 -6.03 -23.51
C SER A 19 3.57 -5.46 -22.41
N ILE A 20 4.43 -4.49 -22.76
CA ILE A 20 5.31 -3.81 -21.79
C ILE A 20 4.48 -3.16 -20.68
N ARG A 21 3.39 -2.50 -21.04
CA ARG A 21 2.54 -1.81 -20.07
C ARG A 21 1.81 -2.77 -19.12
N ARG A 22 1.34 -3.92 -19.60
CA ARG A 22 0.78 -4.97 -18.74
C ARG A 22 1.83 -5.49 -17.75
N GLN A 23 3.06 -5.73 -18.19
CA GLN A 23 4.15 -6.17 -17.30
C GLN A 23 4.51 -5.10 -16.26
N ALA A 24 4.55 -3.83 -16.64
CA ALA A 24 4.78 -2.73 -15.71
C ALA A 24 3.68 -2.65 -14.63
N PHE A 25 2.42 -2.83 -15.00
CA PHE A 25 1.30 -2.89 -14.05
C PHE A 25 1.38 -4.10 -13.12
N ALA A 26 1.71 -5.28 -13.64
CA ALA A 26 1.96 -6.46 -12.83
C ALA A 26 3.11 -6.21 -11.84
N GLY A 27 4.20 -5.58 -12.28
CA GLY A 27 5.34 -5.21 -11.43
C GLY A 27 4.97 -4.22 -10.33
N LEU A 28 4.17 -3.20 -10.63
CA LEU A 28 3.65 -2.24 -9.66
C LEU A 28 2.80 -2.91 -8.58
N LEU A 29 1.92 -3.83 -8.97
CA LEU A 29 1.06 -4.58 -8.05
C LEU A 29 1.88 -5.55 -7.20
N TRP A 30 2.83 -6.26 -7.81
CA TRP A 30 3.69 -7.23 -7.12
C TRP A 30 4.65 -6.59 -6.13
N ARG A 31 5.13 -5.38 -6.43
CA ARG A 31 6.06 -4.63 -5.57
C ARG A 31 5.36 -3.77 -4.52
N LYS A 32 4.03 -3.85 -4.37
CA LYS A 32 3.35 -3.15 -3.28
C LYS A 32 3.84 -3.70 -1.96
N GLN A 33 4.60 -2.86 -1.27
CA GLN A 33 5.12 -3.19 0.05
C GLN A 33 3.98 -3.13 1.07
N PHE A 34 3.93 -4.15 1.92
CA PHE A 34 3.11 -4.14 3.11
C PHE A 34 3.86 -3.39 4.22
N TYR A 35 3.18 -2.43 4.85
CA TYR A 35 3.70 -1.76 6.04
C TYR A 35 2.77 -2.05 7.21
N HIS A 36 3.32 -2.59 8.29
CA HIS A 36 2.60 -2.68 9.55
C HIS A 36 2.42 -1.25 10.07
N TYR A 37 1.20 -0.72 9.91
CA TYR A 37 0.92 0.69 10.14
C TYR A 37 -0.29 0.82 11.05
N VAL A 38 -0.01 1.19 12.30
CA VAL A 38 -1.00 1.44 13.36
C VAL A 38 -0.92 2.92 13.70
N VAL A 39 -1.84 3.70 13.15
CA VAL A 39 -1.81 5.17 13.26
C VAL A 39 -1.90 5.63 14.72
N GLN A 40 -2.74 4.96 15.51
CA GLN A 40 -2.89 5.24 16.93
C GLN A 40 -1.55 5.12 17.69
N GLN A 41 -0.88 3.98 17.58
CA GLN A 41 0.44 3.76 18.22
C GLN A 41 1.50 4.74 17.73
N TRP A 42 1.43 5.15 16.46
CA TRP A 42 2.35 6.14 15.91
C TRP A 42 2.17 7.54 16.52
N ILE A 43 0.91 7.94 16.77
CA ILE A 43 0.56 9.24 17.37
C ILE A 43 0.80 9.24 18.87
N GLU A 44 0.36 8.21 19.58
CA GLU A 44 0.39 8.13 21.04
C GLU A 44 1.78 7.76 21.58
N GLY A 45 2.55 6.98 20.80
CA GLY A 45 3.84 6.46 21.25
C GLY A 45 3.70 5.30 22.24
N ASP A 46 4.84 4.89 22.80
CA ASP A 46 4.91 3.87 23.85
C ASP A 46 4.96 4.57 25.21
N GLU A 47 4.19 4.07 26.19
CA GLU A 47 4.12 4.61 27.55
C GLU A 47 5.49 4.61 28.26
N THR A 48 6.38 3.69 27.88
CA THR A 48 7.72 3.54 28.48
C THR A 48 8.79 4.41 27.82
N MET A 49 8.44 5.11 26.73
CA MET A 49 9.34 5.97 25.96
C MET A 49 9.02 7.45 26.20
N PRO A 50 9.95 8.36 25.87
CA PRO A 50 9.65 9.79 25.85
C PRO A 50 8.44 10.08 24.95
N LEU A 51 7.60 11.03 25.39
CA LEU A 51 6.42 11.45 24.64
C LEU A 51 6.80 11.85 23.21
N PRO A 52 6.05 11.40 22.19
CA PRO A 52 6.29 11.81 20.83
C PRO A 52 6.15 13.32 20.64
N PRO A 53 6.88 13.93 19.68
CA PRO A 53 6.71 15.33 19.33
C PRO A 53 5.27 15.67 18.93
N ASP A 54 4.77 16.82 19.38
CA ASP A 54 3.38 17.26 19.16
C ASP A 54 3.02 17.37 17.67
N GLU A 55 4.00 17.58 16.79
CA GLU A 55 3.81 17.65 15.34
C GLU A 55 3.17 16.37 14.78
N ARG A 56 3.34 15.22 15.44
CA ARG A 56 2.72 13.94 15.00
C ARG A 56 1.21 13.97 14.99
N LYS A 57 0.58 14.77 15.86
CA LYS A 57 -0.89 14.92 15.93
C LYS A 57 -1.49 15.55 14.68
N ASN A 58 -0.69 16.29 13.91
CA ASN A 58 -1.08 16.94 12.67
C ASN A 58 -0.38 16.36 11.44
N GLY A 59 0.31 15.23 11.60
CA GLY A 59 1.05 14.57 10.53
C GLY A 59 0.16 13.88 9.50
N ARG A 60 0.78 13.28 8.48
CA ARG A 60 0.04 12.53 7.45
C ARG A 60 -0.77 11.39 8.08
N ASN A 61 -2.01 11.23 7.64
CA ASN A 61 -2.97 10.21 8.11
C ASN A 61 -3.41 10.34 9.59
N HIS A 62 -3.13 11.45 10.28
CA HIS A 62 -3.54 11.63 11.69
C HIS A 62 -5.06 11.46 11.93
N GLN A 63 -5.86 11.68 10.88
CA GLN A 63 -7.32 11.55 10.91
C GLN A 63 -7.81 10.10 10.83
N TRP A 64 -6.93 9.11 10.71
CA TRP A 64 -7.29 7.69 10.56
C TRP A 64 -6.90 6.87 11.80
N PRO A 65 -7.40 7.21 13.00
CA PRO A 65 -6.93 6.60 14.26
C PRO A 65 -7.20 5.08 14.30
N HIS A 66 -8.23 4.61 13.59
CA HIS A 66 -8.61 3.20 13.53
C HIS A 66 -7.95 2.41 12.39
N LEU A 67 -7.08 3.02 11.59
CA LEU A 67 -6.37 2.29 10.54
C LEU A 67 -5.36 1.32 11.16
N PHE A 68 -5.62 0.03 10.96
CA PHE A 68 -4.80 -1.06 11.46
C PHE A 68 -4.40 -1.99 10.30
N ASN A 69 -3.22 -1.75 9.73
CA ASN A 69 -2.68 -2.61 8.69
C ASN A 69 -1.81 -3.71 9.33
N ARG A 70 -2.29 -4.96 9.31
CA ARG A 70 -1.55 -6.14 9.78
C ARG A 70 -1.59 -7.25 8.73
N VAL A 71 -0.47 -7.97 8.59
CA VAL A 71 -0.43 -9.20 7.79
C VAL A 71 -1.20 -10.30 8.54
N ILE A 72 -2.19 -10.89 7.88
CA ILE A 72 -2.82 -12.12 8.39
C ILE A 72 -2.01 -13.27 7.81
N LYS A 73 -1.28 -14.00 8.65
CA LYS A 73 -0.65 -15.25 8.22
C LYS A 73 -1.78 -16.25 7.93
N GLN A 74 -1.90 -16.69 6.68
CA GLN A 74 -2.57 -17.94 6.39
C GLN A 74 -1.58 -19.04 6.77
N ASP A 75 -1.93 -19.86 7.77
CA ASP A 75 -1.18 -21.07 8.09
C ASP A 75 -1.22 -22.00 6.88
N ARG A 76 -0.20 -21.90 6.02
CA ARG A 76 0.05 -22.92 5.00
C ARG A 76 0.90 -24.01 5.66
N PRO A 77 0.41 -25.26 5.75
CA PRO A 77 1.26 -26.36 6.13
C PRO A 77 2.34 -26.53 5.06
N VAL A 78 3.56 -26.82 5.53
CA VAL A 78 4.76 -27.09 4.73
C VAL A 78 4.52 -28.27 3.79
#